data_AF-A0A4Y2ALM5-F1
#
_entry.id   AF-A0A4Y2ALM5-F1
#
_cell.length_a   1.000
_cell.length_b   1.000
_cell.length_c   1.000
_cell.angle_alpha   90.00
_cell.angle_beta   90.00
_cell.angle_gamma   90.00
#
_symmetry.space_group_name_H-M   'P 1'
#
loop_
_entity.id
_entity.type
_entity.pdbx_description
1 polymer ?
#
loop_
_entity_poly.entity_id
_entity_poly.type
_entity_poly.pdbx_seq_one_letter_code
_entity_poly.pdbx_strand_id
1 'polypeptide(L)' 'MLWKTFSWAALGPVVVVEQTMKAANYLNITADQLHPYMAFVFPTGNGIFQQDNAPCRGTLMR' A
#
# COMPACT_ATOMS: atom_id res chain seq x y z
N MET A 1 10.48 -5.79 -8.04
CA MET A 1 9.04 -5.47 -8.16
C MET A 1 8.83 -4.06 -7.64
N LEU A 2 7.82 -3.32 -8.09
CA LEU A 2 7.58 -1.95 -7.63
C LEU A 2 6.16 -1.84 -7.12
N TRP A 3 5.99 -1.31 -5.91
CA TRP A 3 4.69 -0.97 -5.36
C TRP A 3 4.47 0.53 -5.51
N LYS A 4 3.32 0.92 -6.03
CA LYS A 4 2.96 2.32 -6.28
C LYS A 4 1.51 2.55 -5.92
N THR A 5 1.20 3.74 -5.44
CA THR A 5 -0.18 4.24 -5.36
C THR A 5 -0.32 5.56 -6.10
N PHE A 6 -1.53 5.88 -6.49
CA PHE A 6 -1.85 7.14 -7.13
C PHE A 6 -3.30 7.51 -6.85
N SER A 7 -3.59 8.79 -6.96
CA SER A 7 -4.96 9.31 -6.92
C SER A 7 -5.12 10.32 -8.06
N TRP A 8 -6.35 10.76 -8.28
CA TRP A 8 -6.63 11.91 -9.15
C TRP A 8 -5.86 13.17 -8.72
N ALA A 9 -5.63 13.36 -7.42
CA ALA A 9 -5.08 14.59 -6.86
C ALA A 9 -3.54 14.61 -6.82
N ALA A 10 -2.89 13.45 -6.71
CA ALA A 10 -1.44 13.34 -6.57
C ALA A 10 -0.93 11.94 -6.94
N LEU A 11 0.34 11.90 -7.34
CA LEU A 11 1.11 10.67 -7.39
C LEU A 11 1.46 10.22 -5.97
N GLY A 12 1.21 8.95 -5.67
CA GLY A 12 1.47 8.37 -4.36
C GLY A 12 2.87 7.75 -4.23
N PRO A 13 3.19 7.22 -3.05
CA PRO A 13 4.47 6.61 -2.75
C PRO A 13 4.86 5.52 -3.76
N VAL A 14 6.16 5.47 -4.06
CA VAL A 14 6.79 4.50 -4.94
C VAL A 14 7.84 3.75 -4.14
N VAL A 15 7.67 2.44 -4.00
CA VAL A 15 8.54 1.59 -3.16
C VAL A 15 9.10 0.45 -3.97
N VAL A 16 10.42 0.30 -3.91
CA VAL A 16 11.10 -0.86 -4.48
C VAL A 16 10.86 -2.06 -3.56
N VAL A 17 10.28 -3.11 -4.12
CA VAL A 17 10.10 -4.39 -3.44
C VAL A 17 11.10 -5.40 -3.99
N GLU A 18 11.94 -5.92 -3.11
CA GLU A 18 12.91 -6.95 -3.44
C GLU A 18 12.19 -8.26 -3.79
N GLN A 19 12.28 -8.64 -5.07
CA GLN A 19 11.78 -9.89 -5.67
C GLN A 19 10.27 -10.15 -5.54
N THR A 20 9.78 -10.55 -4.35
CA THR A 20 8.40 -11.01 -4.12
C THR A 20 7.78 -10.28 -2.93
N MET A 21 6.58 -9.72 -3.13
CA MET A 21 5.76 -9.16 -2.06
C MET A 21 5.37 -10.24 -1.04
N LYS A 22 5.95 -10.16 0.16
CA LYS A 22 5.50 -10.91 1.34
C LYS A 22 4.42 -10.11 2.08
N ALA A 23 3.52 -10.81 2.77
CA ALA A 23 2.46 -10.16 3.56
C ALA A 23 3.02 -9.14 4.57
N ALA A 24 4.12 -9.48 5.27
CA ALA A 24 4.77 -8.55 6.20
C ALA A 24 5.31 -7.27 5.53
N ASN A 25 5.94 -7.42 4.35
CA ASN A 25 6.45 -6.27 3.60
C ASN A 25 5.30 -5.38 3.11
N TYR A 26 4.19 -5.99 2.70
CA TYR A 26 3.00 -5.25 2.29
C TYR A 26 2.38 -4.44 3.46
N LEU A 27 2.27 -5.06 4.63
CA LEU A 27 1.82 -4.39 5.85
C LEU A 27 2.73 -3.23 6.23
N ASN A 28 4.05 -3.42 6.15
CA ASN A 28 5.02 -2.37 6.47
C ASN A 28 4.89 -1.17 5.50
N ILE A 29 4.77 -1.43 4.20
CA ILE A 29 4.57 -0.37 3.20
C ILE A 29 3.24 0.37 3.42
N THR A 30 2.18 -0.34 3.81
CA THR A 30 0.87 0.26 4.08
C THR A 30 0.90 1.14 5.32
N ALA A 31 1.53 0.69 6.40
CA ALA A 31 1.63 1.44 7.64
C ALA A 31 2.56 2.66 7.50
N ASP A 32 3.74 2.48 6.91
CA ASP A 32 4.79 3.51 6.90
C ASP A 32 4.60 4.54 5.78
N GLN A 33 3.98 4.16 4.67
CA GLN A 33 3.88 5.03 3.49
C GLN A 33 2.45 5.36 3.10
N LEU A 34 1.57 4.36 3.04
CA LEU A 34 0.20 4.60 2.58
C LEU A 34 -0.62 5.38 3.60
N HIS A 35 -0.57 5.01 4.88
CA HIS A 35 -1.38 5.65 5.92
C HIS A 35 -1.06 7.15 6.05
N PRO A 36 0.22 7.58 6.12
CA PRO A 36 0.56 9.00 6.14
C PRO A 36 0.19 9.71 4.85
N TYR A 37 0.35 9.06 3.69
CA TYR A 37 -0.05 9.62 2.41
C TYR A 37 -1.56 9.86 2.32
N MET A 38 -2.37 8.90 2.77
CA MET A 38 -3.82 9.04 2.80
C MET A 38 -4.27 10.14 3.76
N ALA A 39 -3.63 10.25 4.94
CA ALA A 39 -3.90 11.34 5.88
C ALA A 39 -3.53 12.72 5.30
N PHE A 40 -2.48 12.80 4.47
CA PHE A 40 -2.06 14.03 3.82
C PHE A 40 -2.97 14.43 2.65
N VAL A 41 -3.30 13.50 1.76
CA VAL A 41 -4.09 13.78 0.54
C VAL A 41 -5.60 13.82 0.82
N PHE A 42 -6.07 13.03 1.79
CA PHE A 42 -7.48 12.94 2.19
C PHE A 42 -7.62 13.20 3.70
N PRO A 43 -7.33 14.43 4.19
CA PRO A 43 -7.31 14.74 5.61
C PRO A 43 -8.68 14.57 6.29
N THR A 44 -9.76 14.65 5.52
CA THR A 44 -11.14 14.44 5.99
C THR A 44 -11.53 12.95 6.00
N GLY A 45 -10.64 12.03 5.61
CA GLY A 45 -10.90 10.58 5.63
C GLY A 45 -11.87 10.10 4.55
N ASN A 46 -12.09 10.90 3.51
CA ASN A 46 -12.98 10.59 2.37
C ASN A 46 -12.29 9.79 1.25
N GLY A 47 -11.01 9.46 1.40
CA GLY A 47 -10.27 8.65 0.44
C GLY A 47 -10.68 7.18 0.49
N ILE A 48 -10.98 6.60 -0.67
CA ILE A 48 -11.26 5.16 -0.82
C ILE A 48 -9.99 4.49 -1.33
N PHE A 49 -9.54 3.43 -0.65
CA PHE A 49 -8.38 2.64 -1.06
C PHE A 49 -8.82 1.44 -1.89
N GLN A 50 -8.27 1.29 -3.09
CA GLN A 50 -8.49 0.15 -3.97
C GLN A 50 -7.15 -0.58 -4.21
N GLN A 51 -7.19 -1.90 -4.06
CA GLN A 51 -6.09 -2.80 -4.40
C GLN A 51 -6.66 -4.00 -5.18
N ASP A 52 -5.80 -4.67 -5.95
CA ASP A 52 -6.11 -5.96 -6.54
C ASP A 52 -6.33 -7.06 -5.48
N ASN A 53 -6.92 -8.18 -5.89
CA ASN A 53 -7.18 -9.36 -5.04
C ASN A 53 -6.03 -10.39 -5.09
N ALA A 54 -4.79 -9.98 -5.40
CA ALA A 54 -3.68 -10.92 -5.46
C ALA A 54 -3.40 -11.51 -4.08
N PRO A 55 -3.27 -12.85 -3.95
CA PRO A 55 -2.91 -13.46 -2.69
C PRO A 55 -1.50 -13.01 -2.30
N CYS A 56 -1.41 -12.25 -1.21
CA CYS A 56 -0.15 -12.00 -0.52
C CYS A 56 0.32 -13.35 0.03
N ARG A 57 1.31 -13.97 -0.62
CA ARG A 57 1.83 -15.28 -0.20
C ARG A 57 2.58 -15.13 1.12
N GLY A 58 1.86 -15.33 2.21
CA GLY A 58 2.34 -15.39 3.58
C GLY A 58 1.38 -16.25 4.39
N THR A 59 1.76 -17.53 4.53
CA THR A 59 1.30 -18.57 5.46
C THR A 59 0.06 -18.30 6.31
N LEU A 60 -0.93 -19.19 6.16
CA LEU A 60 -2.07 -19.43 7.05
C LEU A 60 -1.66 -19.28 8.52
N MET A 61 -2.10 -18.22 9.21
CA MET A 61 -2.18 -18.28 10.67
C MET A 61 -3.26 -19.32 11.00
N ARG A 62 -2.82 -20.43 11.58
CA ARG A 62 -3.69 -21.41 12.23
C ARG A 62 -4.00 -20.94 13.65
#